data_AF-A0A8X6HD27-F1
#
_entry.id   AF-A0A8X6HD27-F1
#
_cell.length_a   1.000
_cell.length_b   1.000
_cell.length_c   1.000
_cell.angle_alpha   90.00
_cell.angle_beta   90.00
_cell.angle_gamma   90.00
#
_symmetry.space_group_name_H-M   'P 1'
#
loop_
_entity.id
_entity.type
_entity.pdbx_description
1 polymer ?
#
loop_
_entity_poly.entity_id
_entity_poly.type
_entity_poly.pdbx_seq_one_letter_code
_entity_poly.pdbx_strand_id
1 'polypeptide(L)'
;MQEESGQQPIVTILGIPWSGLTVAQADAILHRVEETPEVSKCALVHEMTSTKSTVHRLLRSERLYLFRYTTLQGLNSDDCQKRVAFCEWLLQQQNTYNGFIAHILWTDKPCFTLEGVFNHHNSHMWSQSIRMQSDRRNIRNVGVLTCGSAYSGITFFGPYLLPE
;
A
#
# COMPACT_ATOMS: atom_id res chain seq x y z
N MET A 1 15.02 -56.87 -4.40
CA MET A 1 15.20 -55.41 -4.54
C MET A 1 14.04 -54.76 -3.81
N GLN A 2 14.28 -54.29 -2.59
CA GLN A 2 13.29 -53.55 -1.83
C GLN A 2 13.53 -52.07 -2.15
N GLU A 3 12.53 -51.45 -2.76
CA GLU A 3 12.48 -50.02 -3.01
C GLU A 3 12.21 -49.37 -1.65
N GLU A 4 13.27 -48.92 -0.96
CA GLU A 4 13.12 -48.05 0.21
C GLU A 4 12.36 -46.81 -0.26
N SER A 5 11.09 -46.70 0.12
CA SER A 5 10.37 -45.44 0.02
C SER A 5 11.05 -44.45 0.96
N GLY A 6 12.01 -43.69 0.43
CA GLY A 6 12.74 -42.67 1.17
C GLY A 6 11.76 -41.64 1.71
N GLN A 7 11.42 -41.76 2.99
CA GLN A 7 10.59 -40.79 3.68
C GLN A 7 11.30 -39.44 3.63
N GLN A 8 10.72 -38.45 2.97
CA GLN A 8 11.33 -37.13 2.89
C GLN A 8 11.50 -36.55 4.30
N PRO A 9 12.64 -35.91 4.58
CA PRO A 9 12.90 -35.33 5.89
C PRO A 9 11.85 -34.28 6.23
N ILE A 10 11.41 -34.30 7.49
CA ILE A 10 10.43 -33.39 8.05
C ILE A 10 11.16 -32.14 8.58
N VAL A 11 10.56 -30.97 8.40
CA VAL A 11 11.10 -29.72 8.94
C VAL A 11 11.19 -29.77 10.47
N THR A 12 12.34 -29.40 11.02
CA THR A 12 12.56 -29.29 12.46
C THR A 12 12.95 -27.86 12.83
N ILE A 13 12.14 -27.20 13.64
CA ILE A 13 12.41 -25.84 14.13
C ILE A 13 12.50 -25.88 15.65
N LEU A 14 13.64 -25.45 16.20
CA LEU A 14 13.92 -25.51 17.64
C LEU A 14 13.73 -26.92 18.23
N GLY A 15 14.05 -27.97 17.46
CA GLY A 15 13.93 -29.37 17.89
C GLY A 15 12.52 -29.97 17.81
N ILE A 16 11.52 -29.23 17.32
CA ILE A 16 10.14 -29.73 17.17
C ILE A 16 9.90 -30.16 15.71
N PRO A 17 9.59 -31.45 15.45
CA PRO A 17 9.31 -31.93 14.10
C PRO A 17 7.90 -31.52 13.65
N TRP A 18 7.78 -30.96 12.44
CA TRP A 18 6.51 -30.52 11.87
C TRP A 18 5.96 -31.57 10.92
N SER A 19 5.15 -32.49 11.43
CA SER A 19 4.59 -33.64 10.69
C SER A 19 3.80 -33.34 9.41
N GLY A 20 3.49 -32.06 9.13
CA GLY A 20 2.73 -31.63 7.95
C GLY A 20 3.53 -30.88 6.88
N LEU A 21 4.87 -30.85 6.95
CA LEU A 21 5.70 -30.15 5.96
C LEU A 21 7.05 -30.85 5.73
N THR A 22 7.35 -31.21 4.49
CA THR A 22 8.68 -31.71 4.12
C THR A 22 9.67 -30.56 3.97
N VAL A 23 10.97 -30.83 4.14
CA VAL A 23 12.02 -29.82 3.95
C VAL A 23 11.97 -29.22 2.55
N ALA A 24 11.75 -30.04 1.53
CA ALA A 24 11.61 -29.58 0.15
C ALA A 24 10.43 -28.62 -0.07
N GLN A 25 9.28 -28.87 0.59
CA GLN A 25 8.14 -27.96 0.53
C GLN A 25 8.43 -26.64 1.24
N ALA A 26 9.10 -26.68 2.39
CA ALA A 26 9.48 -25.47 3.12
C ALA A 26 10.43 -24.59 2.30
N ASP A 27 11.47 -25.18 1.72
CA ASP A 27 12.45 -24.47 0.90
C ASP A 27 11.79 -23.86 -0.33
N ALA A 28 10.85 -24.59 -0.96
CA ALA A 28 10.08 -24.05 -2.08
C ALA A 28 9.22 -22.85 -1.67
N ILE A 29 8.55 -22.89 -0.50
CA ILE A 29 7.75 -21.76 0.00
C ILE A 29 8.65 -20.54 0.21
N LEU A 30 9.81 -20.72 0.84
CA LEU A 30 10.73 -19.64 1.16
C LEU A 30 11.32 -19.03 -0.11
N HIS A 31 11.75 -19.86 -1.05
CA HIS A 31 12.24 -19.42 -2.36
C HIS A 31 11.17 -18.62 -3.11
N ARG A 32 9.92 -19.07 -3.10
CA ARG A 32 8.81 -18.37 -3.77
C ARG A 32 8.55 -16.99 -3.19
N VAL A 33 8.64 -16.86 -1.86
CA VAL A 33 8.47 -15.58 -1.16
C VAL A 33 9.67 -14.64 -1.41
N GLU A 34 10.87 -15.20 -1.56
CA GLU A 34 12.06 -14.43 -1.91
C GLU A 34 12.00 -13.89 -3.35
N GLU A 35 11.57 -14.71 -4.31
CA GLU A 35 11.37 -14.29 -5.71
C GLU A 35 10.27 -13.25 -5.87
N THR A 36 9.15 -13.42 -5.15
CA THR A 36 7.98 -12.55 -5.28
C THR A 36 7.39 -12.27 -3.89
N PRO A 37 7.79 -11.18 -3.21
CA PRO A 37 7.35 -10.91 -1.84
C PRO A 37 5.88 -10.51 -1.73
N GLU A 38 5.19 -10.24 -2.85
CA GLU A 38 3.76 -9.87 -2.88
C GLU A 38 2.81 -11.08 -2.91
N VAL A 39 3.33 -12.31 -2.92
CA VAL A 39 2.51 -13.52 -3.02
C VAL A 39 1.50 -13.63 -1.89
N SER A 40 0.26 -13.93 -2.25
CA SER A 40 -0.79 -14.16 -1.27
C SER A 40 -0.56 -15.49 -0.54
N LYS A 41 -0.97 -15.54 0.73
CA LYS A 41 -0.97 -16.80 1.51
C LYS A 41 -1.78 -17.90 0.82
N CYS A 42 -2.87 -17.52 0.13
CA CYS A 42 -3.71 -18.46 -0.57
C CYS A 42 -3.00 -19.07 -1.80
N ALA A 43 -2.21 -18.27 -2.53
CA ALA A 43 -1.40 -18.77 -3.63
C ALA A 43 -0.37 -19.78 -3.13
N LEU A 44 0.38 -19.46 -2.06
CA LEU A 44 1.36 -20.37 -1.45
C LEU A 44 0.74 -21.69 -0.98
N VAL A 45 -0.45 -21.62 -0.38
CA VAL A 45 -1.21 -22.79 0.08
C VAL A 45 -1.64 -23.68 -1.08
N HIS A 46 -2.07 -23.07 -2.19
CA HIS A 46 -2.52 -23.81 -3.37
C HIS A 46 -1.35 -24.43 -4.14
N GLU A 47 -0.30 -23.66 -4.39
CA GLU A 47 0.91 -24.09 -5.12
C GLU A 47 1.60 -25.26 -4.41
N MET A 48 1.64 -25.27 -3.08
CA MET A 48 2.47 -26.21 -2.30
C MET A 48 1.65 -27.20 -1.47
N THR A 49 0.35 -27.33 -1.78
CA THR A 49 -0.60 -28.29 -1.17
C THR A 49 -0.51 -28.36 0.37
N SER A 50 -0.25 -27.21 1.00
CA SER A 50 0.03 -27.07 2.43
C SER A 50 -1.12 -26.37 3.14
N THR A 51 -1.23 -26.53 4.47
CA THR A 51 -2.28 -25.81 5.21
C THR A 51 -1.89 -24.34 5.49
N LYS A 52 -2.89 -23.44 5.56
CA LYS A 52 -2.68 -22.02 5.89
C LYS A 52 -1.92 -21.82 7.19
N SER A 53 -2.19 -22.65 8.20
CA SER A 53 -1.53 -22.58 9.52
C SER A 53 -0.07 -22.99 9.45
N THR A 54 0.26 -24.05 8.69
CA THR A 54 1.64 -24.49 8.47
C THR A 54 2.46 -23.43 7.75
N VAL A 55 1.95 -22.88 6.65
CA VAL A 55 2.62 -21.79 5.89
C VAL A 55 2.83 -20.56 6.79
N HIS A 56 1.81 -20.16 7.54
CA HIS A 56 1.94 -19.00 8.43
C HIS A 56 2.96 -19.22 9.54
N ARG A 57 3.02 -20.42 10.13
CA ARG A 57 4.02 -20.76 11.15
C ARG A 57 5.43 -20.75 10.56
N LEU A 58 5.63 -21.30 9.36
CA LEU A 58 6.93 -21.33 8.67
C LEU A 58 7.43 -19.91 8.39
N LEU A 59 6.56 -19.05 7.83
CA LEU A 59 6.94 -17.66 7.57
C LEU A 59 7.31 -16.93 8.88
N ARG A 60 6.61 -17.22 9.98
CA ARG A 60 6.93 -16.66 11.30
C ARG A 60 8.25 -17.17 11.89
N SER A 61 8.64 -18.42 11.64
CA SER A 61 9.95 -18.92 12.12
C SER A 61 11.10 -18.23 11.40
N GLU A 62 10.95 -17.93 10.11
CA GLU A 62 11.90 -17.15 9.32
C GLU A 62 11.80 -15.64 9.52
N ARG A 63 11.02 -15.20 10.53
CA ARG A 63 10.77 -13.79 10.87
C ARG A 63 10.18 -12.98 9.70
N LEU A 64 9.50 -13.63 8.76
CA LEU A 64 8.80 -12.97 7.66
C LEU A 64 7.41 -12.53 8.15
N TYR A 65 7.20 -11.22 8.11
CA TYR A 65 5.94 -10.59 8.47
C TYR A 65 5.24 -10.01 7.24
N LEU A 66 3.91 -10.04 7.29
CA LEU A 66 3.07 -9.45 6.27
C LEU A 66 2.94 -7.95 6.52
N PHE A 67 3.50 -7.14 5.65
CA PHE A 67 3.33 -5.70 5.64
C PHE A 67 2.27 -5.30 4.62
N ARG A 68 1.49 -4.27 4.93
CA ARG A 68 0.51 -3.69 4.00
C ARG A 68 1.08 -2.41 3.41
N TYR A 69 0.77 -2.16 2.14
CA TYR A 69 1.09 -0.87 1.53
C TYR A 69 0.20 0.21 2.15
N THR A 70 0.84 1.30 2.58
CA THR A 70 0.14 2.50 3.02
C THR A 70 0.21 3.53 1.91
N THR A 71 -0.95 4.07 1.53
CA THR A 71 -1.00 5.20 0.60
C THR A 71 -0.56 6.46 1.33
N LEU A 72 0.52 7.06 0.85
CA LEU A 72 0.97 8.38 1.29
C LEU A 72 0.64 9.37 0.19
N GLN A 73 0.25 10.58 0.57
CA GLN A 73 0.09 11.67 -0.39
C GLN A 73 1.45 11.97 -1.01
N GLY A 74 1.57 11.87 -2.34
CA GLY A 74 2.82 12.19 -3.04
C GLY A 74 3.03 13.69 -3.12
N LEU A 75 3.33 14.32 -1.99
CA LEU A 75 3.67 15.73 -1.91
C LEU A 75 5.05 15.96 -2.51
N ASN A 76 5.15 16.90 -3.44
CA ASN A 76 6.43 17.43 -3.88
C ASN A 76 6.99 18.38 -2.81
N SER A 77 8.30 18.62 -2.82
CA SER A 77 8.95 19.60 -1.94
C SER A 77 8.28 20.98 -1.99
N ASP A 78 7.86 21.38 -3.19
CA ASP A 78 7.30 22.70 -3.47
C ASP A 78 5.84 22.81 -3.00
N ASP A 79 5.14 21.69 -2.84
CA ASP A 79 3.74 21.68 -2.41
C ASP A 79 3.61 22.14 -0.95
N CYS A 80 4.64 21.90 -0.13
CA CYS A 80 4.66 22.37 1.25
C CYS A 80 4.57 23.90 1.30
N GLN A 81 5.44 24.60 0.55
CA GLN A 81 5.45 26.07 0.50
C GLN A 81 4.14 26.63 -0.07
N LYS A 82 3.60 26.02 -1.14
CA LYS A 82 2.32 26.44 -1.73
C LYS A 82 1.16 26.28 -0.75
N ARG A 83 1.13 25.21 0.05
CA ARG A 83 0.12 24.99 1.09
C ARG A 83 0.23 26.00 2.22
N VAL A 84 1.44 26.32 2.67
CA VAL A 84 1.64 27.36 3.70
C VAL A 84 1.14 28.71 3.18
N ALA A 85 1.55 29.11 1.97
CA ALA A 85 1.10 30.37 1.38
C ALA A 85 -0.43 30.44 1.22
N PHE A 86 -1.06 29.33 0.83
CA PHE A 86 -2.53 29.24 0.76
C PHE A 86 -3.18 29.40 2.14
N CYS A 87 -2.67 28.72 3.17
CA CYS A 87 -3.17 28.84 4.54
C CYS A 87 -3.03 30.27 5.06
N GLU A 88 -1.88 30.92 4.84
CA GLU A 88 -1.64 32.31 5.22
C GLU A 88 -2.61 33.27 4.53
N TRP A 89 -2.81 33.11 3.21
CA TRP A 89 -3.79 33.87 2.45
C TRP A 89 -5.21 33.66 3.00
N LEU A 90 -5.61 32.41 3.28
CA LEU A 90 -6.94 32.08 3.79
C LEU A 90 -7.19 32.74 5.16
N LEU A 91 -6.18 32.75 6.03
CA LEU A 91 -6.25 33.43 7.33
C LEU A 91 -6.40 34.95 7.17
N GLN A 92 -5.67 35.57 6.23
CA GLN A 92 -5.81 37.00 5.94
C GLN A 92 -7.22 37.34 5.43
N GLN A 93 -7.80 36.51 4.56
CA GLN A 93 -9.17 36.71 4.08
C GLN A 93 -10.19 36.59 5.21
N GLN A 94 -10.03 35.63 6.12
CA GLN A 94 -10.91 35.47 7.28
C GLN A 94 -10.83 36.65 8.27
N ASN A 95 -9.63 37.23 8.45
CA ASN A 95 -9.45 38.41 9.30
C ASN A 95 -10.04 39.69 8.67
N THR A 96 -10.03 39.77 7.33
CA THR A 96 -10.55 40.93 6.59
C THR A 96 -12.07 40.87 6.44
N TYR A 97 -12.59 39.68 6.18
CA TYR A 97 -14.01 39.42 5.96
C TYR A 97 -14.50 38.38 6.97
N ASN A 98 -15.29 38.83 7.94
CA ASN A 98 -15.85 37.94 8.95
C ASN A 98 -16.67 36.82 8.29
N GLY A 99 -16.28 35.57 8.54
CA GLY A 99 -16.97 34.40 8.02
C GLY A 99 -16.64 34.03 6.57
N PHE A 100 -15.54 34.55 5.98
CA PHE A 100 -15.08 34.17 4.64
C PHE A 100 -15.07 32.65 4.41
N ILE A 101 -14.49 31.89 5.34
CA ILE A 101 -14.38 30.43 5.25
C ILE A 101 -15.75 29.76 5.16
N ALA A 102 -16.77 30.29 5.85
CA ALA A 102 -18.13 29.74 5.83
C ALA A 102 -18.83 29.92 4.47
N HIS A 103 -18.34 30.83 3.64
CA HIS A 103 -18.87 31.10 2.31
C HIS A 103 -18.05 30.46 1.18
N ILE A 104 -17.04 29.64 1.53
CA ILE A 104 -16.28 28.86 0.56
C ILE A 104 -17.08 27.62 0.20
N LEU A 105 -17.36 27.45 -1.09
CA LEU A 105 -17.87 26.19 -1.62
C LEU A 105 -16.69 25.26 -1.89
N TRP A 106 -16.58 24.22 -1.06
CA TRP A 106 -15.63 23.14 -1.26
C TRP A 106 -16.20 22.16 -2.29
N THR A 107 -15.43 21.91 -3.34
CA THR A 107 -15.77 20.88 -4.33
C THR A 107 -14.63 19.90 -4.41
N ASP A 108 -14.92 18.61 -4.22
CA ASP A 108 -14.03 17.53 -4.55
C ASP A 108 -14.45 16.97 -5.91
N LYS A 109 -13.61 17.14 -6.94
CA LYS A 109 -13.80 16.36 -8.16
C LYS A 109 -13.16 15.00 -7.91
N PRO A 110 -13.93 13.92 -7.72
CA PRO A 110 -13.34 12.59 -7.68
C PRO A 110 -12.67 12.33 -9.03
N CYS A 111 -11.36 12.07 -9.02
CA CYS A 111 -10.64 11.68 -10.22
C CYS A 111 -10.89 10.18 -10.44
N PHE A 112 -11.79 9.86 -11.38
CA PHE A 112 -11.97 8.47 -11.82
C PHE A 112 -10.95 8.17 -12.92
N THR A 113 -9.96 7.34 -12.60
CA THR A 113 -8.96 6.89 -13.56
C THR A 113 -9.42 5.61 -14.26
N LEU A 114 -9.23 5.54 -15.59
CA LEU A 114 -9.53 4.34 -16.39
C LEU A 114 -8.55 3.17 -16.11
N GLU A 115 -7.40 3.43 -15.49
CA GLU A 115 -6.38 2.40 -15.17
C GLU A 115 -6.73 1.50 -13.97
N GLY A 116 -7.98 1.53 -13.50
CA GLY A 116 -8.46 0.70 -12.41
C GLY A 116 -8.05 1.23 -11.04
N VAL A 117 -8.93 1.05 -10.07
CA VAL A 117 -8.62 1.30 -8.66
C VAL A 117 -7.77 0.14 -8.17
N PHE A 118 -6.49 0.40 -7.89
CA PHE A 118 -5.64 -0.60 -7.27
C PHE A 118 -6.25 -1.02 -5.93
N ASN A 119 -6.53 -2.32 -5.76
CA ASN A 119 -7.08 -2.82 -4.51
C ASN A 119 -5.98 -2.88 -3.44
N HIS A 120 -5.75 -1.75 -2.79
CA HIS A 120 -4.80 -1.60 -1.68
C HIS A 120 -5.01 -2.65 -0.57
N HIS A 121 -6.24 -3.15 -0.38
CA HIS A 121 -6.52 -4.12 0.68
C HIS A 121 -5.93 -5.50 0.39
N ASN A 122 -5.75 -5.83 -0.89
CA ASN A 122 -5.12 -7.07 -1.33
C ASN A 122 -3.60 -6.95 -1.55
N SER A 123 -3.05 -5.77 -1.24
CA SER A 123 -1.67 -5.45 -1.54
C SER A 123 -0.83 -5.56 -0.28
N HIS A 124 0.01 -6.59 -0.24
CA HIS A 124 0.86 -6.92 0.89
C HIS A 124 2.24 -7.33 0.41
N MET A 125 3.21 -7.26 1.31
CA MET A 125 4.59 -7.63 1.05
C MET A 125 5.14 -8.40 2.26
N TRP A 126 5.81 -9.51 2.01
CA TRP A 126 6.55 -10.26 3.02
C TRP A 126 7.94 -9.66 3.21
N SER A 127 8.30 -9.37 4.46
CA SER A 127 9.66 -8.91 4.78
C SER A 127 10.04 -9.23 6.22
N GLN A 128 11.34 -9.26 6.51
CA GLN A 128 11.88 -9.41 7.86
C GLN A 128 11.88 -8.09 8.65
N SER A 129 11.89 -6.96 7.94
CA SER A 129 11.90 -5.62 8.53
C SER A 129 10.98 -4.70 7.76
N ILE A 130 10.58 -3.59 8.37
CA ILE A 130 9.88 -2.51 7.66
C ILE A 130 10.83 -1.97 6.59
N ARG A 131 10.62 -2.39 5.34
CA ARG A 131 11.27 -1.78 4.18
C ARG A 131 10.35 -0.66 3.73
N MET A 132 10.76 0.60 3.91
CA MET A 132 10.10 1.73 3.26
C MET A 132 10.37 1.64 1.76
N GLN A 133 9.55 0.85 1.07
CA GLN A 133 9.64 0.72 -0.37
C GLN A 133 8.57 1.64 -0.97
N SER A 134 9.04 2.74 -1.55
CA SER A 134 8.20 3.67 -2.29
C SER A 134 7.81 3.00 -3.60
N ASP A 135 6.66 2.36 -3.60
CA ASP A 135 6.12 1.79 -4.81
C ASP A 135 5.33 2.86 -5.57
N ARG A 136 5.90 3.30 -6.70
CA ARG A 136 5.27 4.27 -7.62
C ARG A 136 4.29 3.58 -8.57
N ARG A 137 3.43 2.69 -8.05
CA ARG A 137 2.26 2.25 -8.81
C ARG A 137 1.30 3.44 -8.94
N ASN A 138 0.73 3.59 -10.13
CA ASN A 138 0.18 4.81 -10.74
C ASN A 138 -1.02 5.44 -10.00
N ILE A 139 -0.82 5.95 -8.79
CA ILE A 139 -1.81 6.81 -8.13
C ILE A 139 -1.47 8.24 -8.51
N ARG A 140 -2.06 8.72 -9.61
CA ARG A 140 -1.96 10.14 -9.95
C ARG A 140 -2.58 10.93 -8.80
N ASN A 141 -1.75 11.69 -8.09
CA ASN A 141 -2.19 12.65 -7.08
C ASN A 141 -3.01 13.74 -7.78
N VAL A 142 -4.32 13.56 -7.89
CA VAL A 142 -5.20 14.60 -8.43
C VAL A 142 -6.33 14.83 -7.44
N GLY A 143 -5.96 15.25 -6.24
CA GLY A 143 -6.87 16.00 -5.37
C GLY A 143 -6.73 17.47 -5.71
N VAL A 144 -7.48 17.95 -6.72
CA VAL A 144 -7.61 19.39 -6.95
C VAL A 144 -8.64 19.90 -5.97
N LEU A 145 -8.19 20.63 -4.95
CA LEU A 145 -9.06 21.37 -4.07
C LEU A 145 -9.46 22.65 -4.81
N THR A 146 -10.62 22.63 -5.48
CA THR A 146 -11.19 23.83 -6.09
C THR A 146 -12.03 24.55 -5.04
N CYS A 147 -11.56 25.71 -4.57
CA CYS A 147 -12.35 26.62 -3.74
C CYS A 147 -12.85 27.81 -4.59
N GLY A 148 -14.17 28.01 -4.62
CA GLY A 148 -14.80 29.23 -5.15
C GLY A 148 -15.35 30.07 -4.00
N SER A 149 -15.08 31.38 -4.02
CA SER A 149 -15.70 32.34 -3.11
C SER A 149 -16.84 33.07 -3.80
N ALA A 150 -17.98 33.23 -3.12
CA ALA A 150 -19.19 33.84 -3.67
C ALA A 150 -19.20 35.39 -3.58
N TYR A 151 -18.26 36.01 -2.88
CA TYR A 151 -18.32 37.45 -2.57
C TYR A 151 -17.72 38.39 -3.63
N SER A 152 -16.94 37.87 -4.60
CA SER A 152 -16.32 38.72 -5.64
C SER A 152 -16.01 37.90 -6.90
N GLY A 153 -17.06 37.46 -7.61
CA GLY A 153 -16.91 36.64 -8.82
C GLY A 153 -16.30 35.27 -8.55
N ILE A 154 -16.52 34.32 -9.45
CA ILE A 154 -15.96 32.96 -9.32
C ILE A 154 -14.45 33.05 -9.57
N THR A 155 -13.66 33.26 -8.52
CA THR A 155 -12.20 33.21 -8.58
C THR A 155 -11.75 31.78 -8.33
N PHE A 156 -11.12 31.16 -9.32
CA PHE A 156 -10.60 29.80 -9.23
C PHE A 156 -9.20 29.83 -8.62
N PHE A 157 -9.02 29.24 -7.43
CA PHE A 157 -7.69 29.00 -6.86
C PHE A 157 -7.35 27.52 -7.02
N GLY A 158 -6.31 27.22 -7.81
CA GLY A 158 -5.78 25.87 -8.02
C GLY A 158 -4.69 25.84 -9.10
N PRO A 159 -3.80 24.83 -9.11
CA PRO A 159 -2.84 24.65 -10.18
C PRO A 159 -3.58 24.33 -11.48
N TYR A 160 -3.56 25.30 -12.39
CA TYR A 160 -4.05 25.16 -13.75
C TYR A 160 -3.03 24.37 -14.54
N LEU A 161 -3.44 23.26 -15.16
CA LEU A 161 -2.98 22.76 -16.47
C LEU A 161 -3.66 21.40 -16.77
N LEU A 162 -4.64 21.40 -17.66
CA LEU A 162 -4.91 20.28 -18.56
C LEU A 162 -4.45 20.76 -19.96
N PRO A 163 -3.35 20.22 -20.53
CA PRO A 163 -3.21 20.24 -21.98
C PRO A 163 -4.26 19.31 -22.60
N GLU A 164 -4.70 19.66 -23.81
CA GLU A 164 -5.71 18.94 -24.61
C GLU A 164 -5.46 17.43 -24.75
#